data_AF-Q79ZS9-F1
#
_entry.id   AF-Q79ZS9-F1
#
_cell.length_a   1.000
_cell.length_b   1.000
_cell.length_c   1.000
_cell.angle_alpha   90.00
_cell.angle_beta   90.00
_cell.angle_gamma   90.00
#
_symmetry.space_group_name_H-M   'P 1'
#
loop_
_entity.id
_entity.type
_entity.pdbx_description
1 polymer ?
#
loop_
_entity_poly.entity_id
_entity_poly.type
_entity_poly.pdbx_seq_one_letter_code
_entity_poly.pdbx_strand_id
1 'polypeptide(L)'
;MPVEFLSHDQVSRYGRFASAPTPGELEQFFRLDAKALESARSKRAPANRLGWAVQWGCVRMLGVFPTEDLSVVPEVVVRFAAEQLGVDPGEFAAYGARRQNRYEHAWEIRDAYAYRESPAAEAQVREFLATRVWASWEGPRALFDRAVGWLVDNRVLLPGITTLTRLVAEVRAQENAALYRTLDEAVPEKLRQSMRDLLKVPEGRRVSELERLRRSPMGVSGSADRLAFSERIRMEAVAMFTAGPGSTDIAKELRVSVQSVQRWRSGLAGDRPGRGAVPQPVSVELSETLFAALDEERAKGFAPSWTIRYLHHDFPIFGQRYAYKWSQGCLHSFGRSAQGYRDQ
;
A
#
# COMPACT_ATOMS: atom_id res chain seq x y z
N MET A 1 10.78 -10.80 -23.54
CA MET A 1 11.37 -9.96 -22.47
C MET A 1 10.67 -10.31 -21.17
N PRO A 2 11.35 -10.78 -20.11
CA PRO A 2 10.71 -10.99 -18.82
C PRO A 2 10.28 -9.62 -18.27
N VAL A 3 8.98 -9.43 -18.08
CA VAL A 3 8.43 -8.18 -17.56
C VAL A 3 8.47 -8.26 -16.03
N GLU A 4 9.65 -8.10 -15.44
CA GLU A 4 9.81 -8.31 -13.99
C GLU A 4 9.55 -7.02 -13.22
N PHE A 5 8.26 -6.66 -13.10
CA PHE A 5 7.83 -5.55 -12.24
C PHE A 5 7.38 -6.01 -10.85
N LEU A 6 7.15 -7.31 -10.63
CA LEU A 6 6.67 -7.82 -9.34
C LEU A 6 7.73 -7.74 -8.24
N SER A 7 7.28 -7.58 -7.00
CA SER A 7 8.16 -7.75 -5.84
C SER A 7 8.33 -9.23 -5.49
N HIS A 8 9.42 -9.57 -4.80
CA HIS A 8 9.64 -10.92 -4.25
C HIS A 8 8.48 -11.39 -3.38
N ASP A 9 7.89 -10.48 -2.61
CA ASP A 9 6.72 -10.76 -1.78
C ASP A 9 5.51 -11.18 -2.61
N GLN A 10 5.16 -10.42 -3.66
CA GLN A 10 4.07 -10.77 -4.58
C GLN A 10 4.29 -12.13 -5.26
N VAL A 11 5.53 -12.41 -5.68
CA VAL A 11 5.87 -13.70 -6.29
C VAL A 11 5.71 -14.84 -5.29
N SER A 12 6.15 -14.66 -4.03
CA SER A 12 6.10 -15.70 -3.01
C SER A 12 4.68 -16.11 -2.62
N ARG A 13 3.73 -15.16 -2.68
CA ARG A 13 2.34 -15.35 -2.24
C ARG A 13 1.39 -15.77 -3.36
N TYR A 14 1.79 -15.66 -4.62
CA TYR A 14 0.91 -15.95 -5.75
C TYR A 14 0.47 -17.43 -5.77
N GLY A 15 -0.83 -17.66 -5.59
CA GLY A 15 -1.41 -19.01 -5.51
C GLY A 15 -0.90 -19.84 -4.32
N ARG A 16 -0.39 -19.20 -3.27
CA ARG A 16 0.27 -19.87 -2.13
C ARG A 16 -0.10 -19.20 -0.81
N PHE A 17 -0.05 -19.96 0.28
CA PHE A 17 -0.16 -19.40 1.61
C PHE A 17 1.10 -18.61 1.96
N ALA A 18 0.94 -17.30 2.17
CA ALA A 18 2.01 -16.41 2.64
C ALA A 18 2.40 -16.69 4.10
N SER A 19 1.39 -17.05 4.89
CA SER A 19 1.43 -17.36 6.31
C SER A 19 0.22 -18.24 6.62
N ALA A 20 0.15 -18.79 7.83
CA ALA A 20 -1.06 -19.45 8.29
C ALA A 20 -2.27 -18.48 8.23
N PRO A 21 -3.43 -18.89 7.70
CA PRO A 21 -4.64 -18.08 7.71
C PRO A 21 -5.07 -17.70 9.12
N THR A 22 -5.53 -16.46 9.27
CA THR A 22 -6.15 -15.97 10.49
C THR A 22 -7.52 -16.62 10.72
N PRO A 23 -8.07 -16.60 11.95
CA PRO A 23 -9.41 -17.11 12.21
C PRO A 23 -10.49 -16.48 11.30
N GLY A 24 -10.40 -15.18 11.01
CA GLY A 24 -11.32 -14.51 10.09
C GLY A 24 -11.22 -15.02 8.65
N GLU A 25 -10.01 -15.31 8.17
CA GLU A 25 -9.80 -15.89 6.83
C GLU A 25 -10.29 -17.36 6.77
N LEU A 26 -10.11 -18.14 7.84
CA LEU A 26 -10.67 -19.49 7.94
C LEU A 26 -12.20 -19.45 7.85
N GLU A 27 -12.83 -18.56 8.60
CA GLU A 27 -14.28 -18.38 8.54
C GLU A 27 -14.77 -17.92 7.17
N GLN A 28 -14.04 -17.01 6.52
CA GLN A 28 -14.42 -16.50 5.21
C GLN A 28 -14.28 -17.55 4.10
N PHE A 29 -13.16 -18.28 4.06
CA PHE A 29 -12.79 -19.11 2.90
C PHE A 29 -12.93 -20.61 3.13
N PHE A 30 -12.86 -21.08 4.37
CA PHE A 30 -12.85 -22.51 4.72
C PHE A 30 -14.09 -22.96 5.47
N ARG A 31 -14.99 -22.05 5.86
CA ARG A 31 -16.31 -22.44 6.38
C ARG A 31 -17.13 -23.06 5.25
N LEU A 32 -17.45 -24.34 5.40
CA LEU A 32 -18.24 -25.12 4.46
C LEU A 32 -19.70 -24.63 4.50
N ASP A 33 -20.22 -24.26 3.35
CA ASP A 33 -21.67 -24.08 3.20
C ASP A 33 -22.39 -25.45 3.16
N ALA A 34 -23.73 -25.44 3.14
CA ALA A 34 -24.52 -26.66 3.15
C ALA A 34 -24.18 -27.61 1.98
N LYS A 35 -23.98 -27.05 0.77
CA LYS A 35 -23.64 -27.82 -0.43
C LYS A 35 -22.24 -28.41 -0.33
N ALA A 36 -21.29 -27.64 0.19
CA ALA A 36 -19.91 -28.06 0.39
C ALA A 36 -19.83 -29.17 1.45
N LEU A 37 -20.60 -29.05 2.53
CA LEU A 37 -20.67 -30.06 3.58
C LEU A 37 -21.27 -31.37 3.05
N GLU A 38 -22.35 -31.31 2.28
CA GLU A 38 -22.94 -32.49 1.63
C GLU A 38 -21.95 -33.14 0.65
N SER A 39 -21.33 -32.35 -0.22
CA SER A 39 -20.35 -32.81 -1.21
C SER A 39 -19.15 -33.47 -0.55
N ALA A 40 -18.61 -32.86 0.51
CA ALA A 40 -17.51 -33.42 1.28
C ALA A 40 -17.91 -34.73 1.98
N ARG A 41 -19.07 -34.77 2.64
CA ARG A 41 -19.57 -35.97 3.36
C ARG A 41 -19.92 -37.13 2.43
N SER A 42 -20.25 -36.86 1.17
CA SER A 42 -20.49 -37.90 0.15
C SER A 42 -19.25 -38.76 -0.13
N LYS A 43 -18.04 -38.27 0.22
CA LYS A 43 -16.80 -39.04 0.03
C LYS A 43 -16.72 -40.18 1.04
N ARG A 44 -16.33 -41.36 0.56
CA ARG A 44 -16.32 -42.60 1.36
C ARG A 44 -15.30 -42.57 2.50
N ALA A 45 -14.05 -42.18 2.22
CA ALA A 45 -12.97 -42.20 3.20
C ALA A 45 -12.83 -40.84 3.93
N PRO A 46 -12.57 -40.80 5.25
CA PRO A 46 -12.34 -39.55 6.01
C PRO A 46 -11.27 -38.66 5.39
N ALA A 47 -10.14 -39.24 4.96
CA ALA A 47 -9.09 -38.56 4.22
C ALA A 47 -9.59 -37.83 2.96
N ASN A 48 -10.50 -38.45 2.20
CA ASN A 48 -11.08 -37.83 1.00
C ASN A 48 -12.08 -36.72 1.35
N ARG A 49 -12.83 -36.85 2.45
CA ARG A 49 -13.72 -35.78 2.93
C ARG A 49 -12.93 -34.53 3.29
N LEU A 50 -11.85 -34.70 4.05
CA LEU A 50 -10.90 -33.62 4.39
C LEU A 50 -10.25 -33.03 3.14
N GLY A 51 -9.72 -33.91 2.28
CA GLY A 51 -9.05 -33.50 1.05
C GLY A 51 -9.91 -32.64 0.14
N TRP A 52 -11.17 -33.04 -0.04
CA TRP A 52 -12.15 -32.27 -0.80
C TRP A 52 -12.44 -30.91 -0.14
N ALA A 53 -12.70 -30.88 1.17
CA ALA A 53 -13.01 -29.65 1.90
C ALA A 53 -11.85 -28.64 1.89
N VAL A 54 -10.61 -29.14 2.05
CA VAL A 54 -9.39 -28.33 1.98
C VAL A 54 -9.23 -27.75 0.57
N GLN A 55 -9.39 -28.56 -0.49
CA GLN A 55 -9.28 -28.06 -1.86
C GLN A 55 -10.33 -26.99 -2.17
N TRP A 56 -11.56 -27.18 -1.70
CA TRP A 56 -12.65 -26.23 -1.87
C TRP A 56 -12.33 -24.88 -1.23
N GLY A 57 -11.79 -24.86 0.00
CA GLY A 57 -11.37 -23.61 0.63
C GLY A 57 -10.13 -22.99 -0.02
N CYS A 58 -9.15 -23.81 -0.44
CA CYS A 58 -7.94 -23.33 -1.09
C CYS A 58 -8.25 -22.61 -2.42
N VAL A 59 -9.13 -23.14 -3.26
CA VAL A 59 -9.48 -22.45 -4.52
C VAL A 59 -10.22 -21.14 -4.27
N ARG A 60 -10.99 -21.04 -3.18
CA ARG A 60 -11.67 -19.80 -2.77
C ARG A 60 -10.70 -18.74 -2.24
N MET A 61 -9.68 -19.13 -1.49
CA MET A 61 -8.71 -18.19 -0.91
C MET A 61 -7.58 -17.83 -1.90
N LEU A 62 -7.03 -18.83 -2.59
CA LEU A 62 -5.81 -18.72 -3.38
C LEU A 62 -6.07 -18.68 -4.89
N GLY A 63 -7.29 -18.99 -5.34
CA GLY A 63 -7.63 -19.11 -6.75
C GLY A 63 -6.97 -20.29 -7.48
N VAL A 64 -6.38 -21.24 -6.74
CA VAL A 64 -5.73 -22.45 -7.26
C VAL A 64 -6.03 -23.66 -6.39
N PHE A 65 -5.95 -24.86 -6.99
CA PHE A 65 -6.08 -26.12 -6.26
C PHE A 65 -4.70 -26.69 -5.85
N PRO A 66 -4.54 -27.15 -4.60
CA PRO A 66 -3.32 -27.84 -4.16
C PRO A 66 -3.32 -29.30 -4.66
N THR A 67 -3.05 -29.51 -5.96
CA THR A 67 -3.04 -30.84 -6.60
C THR A 67 -1.67 -31.50 -6.63
N GLU A 68 -0.58 -30.74 -6.50
CA GLU A 68 0.78 -31.26 -6.61
C GLU A 68 1.37 -31.61 -5.24
N ASP A 69 1.42 -30.62 -4.37
CA ASP A 69 2.03 -30.69 -3.04
C ASP A 69 0.99 -30.26 -2.00
N LEU A 70 0.76 -31.13 -1.01
CA LEU A 70 -0.16 -30.86 0.10
C LEU A 70 0.57 -30.30 1.34
N SER A 71 1.90 -30.39 1.39
CA SER A 71 2.69 -29.85 2.51
C SER A 71 2.61 -28.33 2.60
N VAL A 72 2.24 -27.67 1.49
CA VAL A 72 1.97 -26.24 1.42
C VAL A 72 0.69 -25.82 2.15
N VAL A 73 -0.19 -26.77 2.51
CA VAL A 73 -1.44 -26.48 3.23
C VAL A 73 -1.14 -26.37 4.73
N PRO A 74 -1.41 -25.22 5.37
CA PRO A 74 -1.19 -25.04 6.80
C PRO A 74 -2.07 -25.99 7.65
N GLU A 75 -1.51 -26.52 8.73
CA GLU A 75 -2.23 -27.44 9.63
C GLU A 75 -3.54 -26.84 10.18
N VAL A 76 -3.57 -25.52 10.42
CA VAL A 76 -4.77 -24.83 10.90
C VAL A 76 -5.94 -24.95 9.91
N VAL A 77 -5.68 -24.99 8.61
CA VAL A 77 -6.70 -25.19 7.56
C VAL A 77 -7.26 -26.60 7.65
N VAL A 78 -6.39 -27.60 7.82
CA VAL A 78 -6.77 -29.01 7.94
C VAL A 78 -7.63 -29.23 9.18
N ARG A 79 -7.19 -28.70 10.33
CA ARG A 79 -7.94 -28.78 11.59
C ARG A 79 -9.31 -28.12 11.50
N PHE A 80 -9.39 -26.93 10.91
CA PHE A 80 -10.65 -26.22 10.74
C PHE A 80 -11.64 -27.00 9.85
N ALA A 81 -11.16 -27.65 8.78
CA ALA A 81 -11.99 -28.53 7.95
C ALA A 81 -12.41 -29.81 8.70
N ALA A 82 -11.51 -30.39 9.50
CA ALA A 82 -11.75 -31.60 10.27
C ALA A 82 -12.84 -31.42 11.34
N GLU A 83 -12.80 -30.30 12.05
CA GLU A 83 -13.81 -29.93 13.05
C GLU A 83 -15.21 -29.83 12.43
N GLN A 84 -15.35 -29.25 11.24
CA GLN A 84 -16.63 -29.13 10.53
C GLN A 84 -17.19 -30.49 10.05
N LEU A 85 -16.29 -31.43 9.74
CA LEU A 85 -16.64 -32.74 9.21
C LEU A 85 -16.78 -33.82 10.30
N GLY A 86 -16.34 -33.54 11.53
CA GLY A 86 -16.34 -34.49 12.64
C GLY A 86 -15.39 -35.67 12.41
N VAL A 87 -14.20 -35.40 11.86
CA VAL A 87 -13.17 -36.41 11.55
C VAL A 87 -11.83 -36.02 12.18
N ASP A 88 -10.92 -36.97 12.32
CA ASP A 88 -9.56 -36.71 12.83
C ASP A 88 -8.74 -35.93 11.76
N PRO A 89 -8.14 -34.77 12.08
CA PRO A 89 -7.24 -34.06 11.15
C PRO A 89 -6.05 -34.92 10.68
N GLY A 90 -5.62 -35.93 11.45
CA GLY A 90 -4.55 -36.86 11.06
C GLY A 90 -4.85 -37.66 9.79
N GLU A 91 -6.13 -37.85 9.45
CA GLU A 91 -6.58 -38.53 8.23
C GLU A 91 -6.12 -37.80 6.95
N PHE A 92 -5.81 -36.51 7.02
CA PHE A 92 -5.36 -35.74 5.85
C PHE A 92 -4.03 -36.26 5.29
N ALA A 93 -3.16 -36.84 6.11
CA ALA A 93 -1.90 -37.43 5.63
C ALA A 93 -2.14 -38.54 4.60
N ALA A 94 -3.20 -39.34 4.77
CA ALA A 94 -3.57 -40.41 3.85
C ALA A 94 -4.18 -39.89 2.53
N TYR A 95 -4.69 -38.65 2.50
CA TYR A 95 -5.26 -38.05 1.29
C TYR A 95 -4.19 -37.88 0.19
N GLY A 96 -2.95 -37.60 0.57
CA GLY A 96 -1.82 -37.42 -0.35
C GLY A 96 -1.35 -38.69 -1.06
N ALA A 97 -1.80 -39.88 -0.64
CA ALA A 97 -1.30 -41.15 -1.16
C ALA A 97 -1.70 -41.45 -2.61
N ARG A 98 -2.79 -40.85 -3.13
CA ARG A 98 -3.26 -41.04 -4.51
C ARG A 98 -3.47 -39.71 -5.23
N ARG A 99 -2.58 -39.38 -6.16
CA ARG A 99 -2.64 -38.12 -6.94
C ARG A 99 -3.94 -37.98 -7.74
N GLN A 100 -4.46 -39.09 -8.28
CA GLN A 100 -5.67 -39.13 -9.10
C GLN A 100 -6.89 -38.51 -8.38
N ASN A 101 -7.13 -38.89 -7.13
CA ASN A 101 -8.24 -38.37 -6.32
C ASN A 101 -8.18 -36.84 -6.17
N ARG A 102 -6.97 -36.25 -6.16
CA ARG A 102 -6.78 -34.81 -5.98
C ARG A 102 -7.25 -34.02 -7.19
N TYR A 103 -7.00 -34.51 -8.40
CA TYR A 103 -7.50 -33.85 -9.62
C TYR A 103 -8.99 -34.10 -9.82
N GLU A 104 -9.48 -35.30 -9.48
CA GLU A 104 -10.92 -35.60 -9.51
C GLU A 104 -11.70 -34.65 -8.61
N HIS A 105 -11.27 -34.45 -7.37
CA HIS A 105 -11.91 -33.47 -6.48
C HIS A 105 -11.83 -32.04 -7.01
N ALA A 106 -10.69 -31.63 -7.58
CA ALA A 106 -10.56 -30.30 -8.19
C ALA A 106 -11.56 -30.12 -9.35
N TRP A 107 -11.74 -31.14 -10.20
CA TRP A 107 -12.71 -31.11 -11.29
C TRP A 107 -14.15 -31.08 -10.78
N GLU A 108 -14.49 -31.90 -9.79
CA GLU A 108 -15.81 -31.88 -9.15
C GLU A 108 -16.13 -30.51 -8.55
N ILE A 109 -15.18 -29.90 -7.84
CA ILE A 109 -15.35 -28.56 -7.27
C ILE A 109 -15.52 -27.53 -8.38
N ARG A 110 -14.70 -27.61 -9.44
CA ARG A 110 -14.77 -26.68 -10.56
C ARG A 110 -16.16 -26.69 -11.20
N ASP A 111 -16.67 -27.88 -11.50
CA ASP A 111 -17.98 -28.07 -12.13
C ASP A 111 -19.12 -27.65 -11.19
N ALA A 112 -19.11 -28.13 -9.95
CA ALA A 112 -20.17 -27.87 -8.98
C ALA A 112 -20.28 -26.38 -8.58
N TYR A 113 -19.20 -25.60 -8.64
CA TYR A 113 -19.16 -24.20 -8.23
C TYR A 113 -18.94 -23.21 -9.39
N ALA A 114 -18.97 -23.71 -10.63
CA ALA A 114 -18.82 -22.94 -11.86
C ALA A 114 -17.51 -22.13 -11.94
N TYR A 115 -16.40 -22.74 -11.50
CA TYR A 115 -15.08 -22.14 -11.71
C TYR A 115 -14.68 -22.26 -13.18
N ARG A 116 -14.08 -21.18 -13.70
CA ARG A 116 -13.63 -21.09 -15.09
C ARG A 116 -12.11 -21.13 -15.17
N GLU A 117 -11.60 -21.75 -16.22
CA GLU A 117 -10.18 -21.69 -16.56
C GLU A 117 -9.81 -20.27 -17.02
N SER A 118 -8.61 -19.80 -16.67
CA SER A 118 -8.14 -18.45 -17.02
C SER A 118 -8.28 -18.06 -18.50
N PRO A 119 -8.00 -18.92 -19.50
CA PRO A 119 -8.11 -18.51 -20.91
C PRO A 119 -9.55 -18.13 -21.31
N ALA A 120 -10.55 -18.75 -20.67
CA ALA A 120 -11.96 -18.46 -20.96
C ALA A 120 -12.42 -17.09 -20.43
N ALA A 121 -11.64 -16.46 -19.55
CA ALA A 121 -11.94 -15.16 -18.96
C ALA A 121 -10.97 -14.05 -19.41
N GLU A 122 -10.04 -14.35 -20.34
CA GLU A 122 -8.97 -13.40 -20.70
C GLU A 122 -9.53 -12.07 -21.21
N ALA A 123 -10.57 -12.08 -22.05
CA ALA A 123 -11.19 -10.87 -22.58
C ALA A 123 -11.76 -9.98 -21.45
N GLN A 124 -12.45 -10.58 -20.48
CA GLN A 124 -13.03 -9.86 -19.35
C GLN A 124 -11.95 -9.29 -18.42
N VAL A 125 -10.85 -10.02 -18.21
CA VAL A 125 -9.70 -9.52 -17.43
C VAL A 125 -9.05 -8.34 -18.14
N ARG A 126 -8.89 -8.42 -19.47
CA ARG A 126 -8.36 -7.31 -20.29
C ARG A 126 -9.23 -6.07 -20.19
N GLU A 127 -10.55 -6.22 -20.31
CA GLU A 127 -11.51 -5.12 -20.19
C GLU A 127 -11.48 -4.48 -18.78
N PHE A 128 -11.45 -5.32 -17.74
CA PHE A 128 -11.31 -4.86 -16.36
C PHE A 128 -10.02 -4.04 -16.17
N LEU A 129 -8.88 -4.58 -16.62
CA LEU A 129 -7.60 -3.89 -16.54
C LEU A 129 -7.58 -2.60 -17.36
N ALA A 130 -8.16 -2.60 -18.56
CA ALA A 130 -8.18 -1.42 -19.42
C ALA A 130 -8.93 -0.26 -18.74
N THR A 131 -10.12 -0.54 -18.21
CA THR A 131 -10.92 0.44 -17.45
C THR A 131 -10.11 1.06 -16.30
N ARG A 132 -9.30 0.25 -15.61
CA ARG A 132 -8.47 0.68 -14.48
C ARG A 132 -7.33 1.60 -14.89
N VAL A 133 -6.67 1.32 -16.02
CA VAL A 133 -5.58 2.17 -16.54
C VAL A 133 -6.10 3.58 -16.86
N TRP A 134 -7.31 3.70 -17.39
CA TRP A 134 -7.92 5.01 -17.68
C TRP A 134 -8.43 5.72 -16.42
N ALA A 135 -8.94 4.98 -15.44
CA ALA A 135 -9.57 5.57 -14.25
C ALA A 135 -8.58 5.96 -13.15
N SER A 136 -7.36 5.42 -13.13
CA SER A 136 -6.47 5.53 -11.97
C SER A 136 -4.99 5.54 -12.31
N TRP A 137 -4.18 6.19 -11.47
CA TRP A 137 -2.71 6.24 -11.58
C TRP A 137 -2.03 5.00 -11.01
N GLU A 138 -2.55 3.81 -11.34
CA GLU A 138 -2.03 2.57 -10.80
C GLU A 138 -0.77 2.07 -11.52
N GLY A 139 0.24 1.73 -10.73
CA GLY A 139 1.42 1.03 -11.22
C GLY A 139 1.12 -0.41 -11.63
N PRO A 140 2.01 -1.06 -12.41
CA PRO A 140 1.80 -2.43 -12.87
C PRO A 140 1.68 -3.45 -11.72
N ARG A 141 2.34 -3.22 -10.57
CA ARG A 141 2.18 -4.06 -9.36
C ARG A 141 0.76 -4.00 -8.81
N ALA A 142 0.19 -2.81 -8.70
CA ALA A 142 -1.18 -2.63 -8.21
C ALA A 142 -2.18 -3.28 -9.19
N LEU A 143 -2.04 -3.03 -10.49
CA LEU A 143 -2.90 -3.67 -11.50
C LEU A 143 -2.82 -5.20 -11.47
N PHE A 144 -1.65 -5.76 -11.20
CA PHE A 144 -1.49 -7.21 -11.02
C PHE A 144 -2.28 -7.72 -9.82
N ASP A 145 -2.13 -7.12 -8.63
CA ASP A 145 -2.86 -7.54 -7.43
C ASP A 145 -4.39 -7.41 -7.64
N ARG A 146 -4.81 -6.39 -8.40
CA ARG A 146 -6.21 -6.14 -8.70
C ARG A 146 -6.77 -7.15 -9.69
N ALA A 147 -5.96 -7.59 -10.66
CA ALA A 147 -6.33 -8.70 -11.53
C ALA A 147 -6.45 -10.02 -10.76
N VAL A 148 -5.54 -10.29 -9.80
CA VAL A 148 -5.65 -11.45 -8.91
C VAL A 148 -6.96 -11.43 -8.13
N GLY A 149 -7.30 -10.29 -7.50
CA GLY A 149 -8.56 -10.12 -6.79
C GLY A 149 -9.76 -10.35 -7.71
N TRP A 150 -9.78 -9.73 -8.88
CA TRP A 150 -10.86 -9.90 -9.85
C TRP A 150 -11.03 -11.37 -10.28
N LEU A 151 -9.93 -12.09 -10.54
CA LEU A 151 -9.97 -13.50 -10.93
C LEU A 151 -10.61 -14.35 -9.82
N VAL A 152 -10.17 -14.17 -8.57
CA VAL A 152 -10.71 -14.91 -7.41
C VAL A 152 -12.20 -14.60 -7.21
N ASP A 153 -12.57 -13.31 -7.23
CA ASP A 153 -13.96 -12.86 -7.02
C ASP A 153 -14.90 -13.36 -8.12
N ASN A 154 -14.40 -13.49 -9.36
CA ASN A 154 -15.16 -13.95 -10.51
C ASN A 154 -15.03 -15.46 -10.77
N ARG A 155 -14.51 -16.22 -9.78
CA ARG A 155 -14.30 -17.67 -9.82
C ARG A 155 -13.53 -18.13 -11.06
N VAL A 156 -12.49 -17.40 -11.41
CA VAL A 156 -11.55 -17.74 -12.47
C VAL A 156 -10.27 -18.26 -11.82
N LEU A 157 -9.84 -19.45 -12.22
CA LEU A 157 -8.60 -20.03 -11.72
C LEU A 157 -7.41 -19.16 -12.12
N LEU A 158 -6.47 -18.95 -11.19
CA LEU A 158 -5.30 -18.14 -11.47
C LEU A 158 -4.46 -18.78 -12.58
N PRO A 159 -4.06 -18.02 -13.62
CA PRO A 159 -3.10 -18.51 -14.60
C PRO A 159 -1.69 -18.64 -13.97
N GLY A 160 -0.72 -19.10 -14.75
CA GLY A 160 0.69 -18.96 -14.34
C GLY A 160 1.06 -17.50 -14.08
N ILE A 161 1.91 -17.25 -13.08
CA ILE A 161 2.30 -15.88 -12.67
C ILE A 161 2.86 -15.06 -13.85
N THR A 162 3.65 -15.70 -14.72
CA THR A 162 4.25 -15.08 -15.91
C THR A 162 3.20 -14.73 -16.95
N THR A 163 2.15 -15.55 -17.10
CA THR A 163 1.01 -15.27 -17.96
C THR A 163 0.27 -14.02 -17.50
N LEU A 164 -0.05 -13.91 -16.21
CA LEU A 164 -0.75 -12.73 -15.68
C LEU A 164 0.12 -11.47 -15.74
N THR A 165 1.41 -11.60 -15.40
CA THR A 165 2.37 -10.49 -15.48
C THR A 165 2.46 -9.94 -16.90
N ARG A 166 2.53 -10.83 -17.90
CA ARG A 166 2.54 -10.46 -19.31
C ARG A 166 1.23 -9.79 -19.74
N LEU A 167 0.08 -10.35 -19.34
CA LEU A 167 -1.23 -9.79 -19.63
C LEU A 167 -1.36 -8.34 -19.12
N VAL A 168 -0.98 -8.10 -17.86
CA VAL A 168 -0.98 -6.76 -17.26
C VAL A 168 -0.06 -5.81 -18.02
N ALA A 169 1.14 -6.26 -18.39
CA ALA A 169 2.09 -5.45 -19.14
C ALA A 169 1.57 -5.07 -20.53
N GLU A 170 0.98 -6.03 -21.24
CA GLU A 170 0.40 -5.85 -22.58
C GLU A 170 -0.75 -4.84 -22.54
N VAL A 171 -1.74 -5.05 -21.67
CA VAL A 171 -2.90 -4.14 -21.54
C VAL A 171 -2.43 -2.75 -21.14
N ARG A 172 -1.55 -2.64 -20.14
CA ARG A 172 -1.04 -1.35 -19.70
C ARG A 172 -0.27 -0.62 -20.80
N ALA A 173 0.53 -1.31 -21.60
CA ALA A 173 1.25 -0.70 -22.72
C ALA A 173 0.28 -0.21 -23.80
N GLN A 174 -0.70 -1.03 -24.16
CA GLN A 174 -1.72 -0.70 -25.16
C GLN A 174 -2.56 0.52 -24.72
N GLU A 175 -3.09 0.50 -23.51
CA GLU A 175 -3.97 1.58 -23.03
C GLU A 175 -3.20 2.88 -22.76
N ASN A 176 -1.97 2.83 -22.25
CA ASN A 176 -1.16 4.04 -22.14
C ASN A 176 -0.82 4.62 -23.51
N ALA A 177 -0.55 3.80 -24.53
CA ALA A 177 -0.31 4.29 -25.87
C ALA A 177 -1.56 4.97 -26.47
N ALA A 178 -2.76 4.44 -26.18
CA ALA A 178 -4.02 5.08 -26.55
C ALA A 178 -4.21 6.41 -25.81
N LEU A 179 -4.01 6.43 -24.49
CA LEU A 179 -4.08 7.63 -23.65
C LEU A 179 -3.13 8.73 -24.15
N TYR A 180 -1.87 8.39 -24.41
CA TYR A 180 -0.89 9.35 -24.92
C TYR A 180 -1.26 9.88 -26.30
N ARG A 181 -1.85 9.05 -27.16
CA ARG A 181 -2.32 9.50 -28.48
C ARG A 181 -3.47 10.48 -28.36
N THR A 182 -4.47 10.18 -27.53
CA THR A 182 -5.59 11.10 -27.26
C THR A 182 -5.10 12.43 -26.70
N LEU A 183 -4.13 12.39 -25.79
CA LEU A 183 -3.50 13.61 -25.26
C LEU A 183 -2.75 14.39 -26.34
N ASP A 184 -1.94 13.72 -27.16
CA ASP A 184 -1.22 14.40 -28.25
C ASP A 184 -2.19 15.03 -29.26
N GLU A 185 -3.24 14.32 -29.68
CA GLU A 185 -4.27 14.84 -30.59
C GLU A 185 -5.01 16.06 -30.01
N ALA A 186 -5.24 16.09 -28.69
CA ALA A 186 -5.90 17.21 -28.02
C ALA A 186 -5.00 18.44 -27.82
N VAL A 187 -3.68 18.31 -27.92
CA VAL A 187 -2.74 19.41 -27.67
C VAL A 187 -2.62 20.34 -28.90
N PRO A 188 -2.99 21.64 -28.77
CA PRO A 188 -2.85 22.60 -29.87
C PRO A 188 -1.39 22.79 -30.27
N GLU A 189 -1.11 23.03 -31.56
CA GLU A 189 0.27 23.18 -32.06
C GLU A 189 1.05 24.28 -31.35
N LYS A 190 0.39 25.37 -30.95
CA LYS A 190 1.02 26.44 -30.17
C LYS A 190 1.52 25.95 -28.80
N LEU A 191 0.72 25.14 -28.10
CA LEU A 191 1.11 24.54 -26.83
C LEU A 191 2.23 23.52 -27.05
N ARG A 192 2.12 22.69 -28.10
CA ARG A 192 3.17 21.73 -28.50
C ARG A 192 4.51 22.42 -28.73
N GLN A 193 4.51 23.53 -29.47
CA GLN A 193 5.70 24.35 -29.70
C GLN A 193 6.23 24.97 -28.41
N SER A 194 5.35 25.53 -27.57
CA SER A 194 5.73 26.08 -26.26
C SER A 194 6.40 25.03 -25.36
N MET A 195 5.86 23.80 -25.32
CA MET A 195 6.46 22.68 -24.58
C MET A 195 7.82 22.27 -25.14
N ARG A 196 7.98 22.25 -26.48
CA ARG A 196 9.28 22.01 -27.13
C ARG A 196 10.30 23.09 -26.80
N ASP A 197 9.87 24.36 -26.74
CA ASP A 197 10.75 25.48 -26.42
C ASP A 197 11.24 25.43 -24.96
N LEU A 198 10.45 24.89 -24.03
CA LEU A 198 10.89 24.66 -22.65
C LEU A 198 12.10 23.71 -22.54
N LEU A 199 12.30 22.82 -23.51
CA LEU A 199 13.42 21.89 -23.54
C LEU A 199 14.73 22.53 -24.05
N LYS A 200 14.64 23.66 -24.77
CA LYS A 200 15.81 24.35 -25.33
C LYS A 200 16.60 25.04 -24.22
N VAL A 201 17.93 25.01 -24.33
CA VAL A 201 18.83 25.79 -23.46
C VAL A 201 19.09 27.13 -24.15
N PRO A 202 18.67 28.27 -23.57
CA PRO A 202 18.95 29.58 -24.14
C PRO A 202 20.46 29.86 -24.20
N GLU A 203 20.87 30.64 -25.20
CA GLU A 203 22.27 31.06 -25.33
C GLU A 203 22.75 31.78 -24.06
N GLY A 204 23.96 31.44 -23.59
CA GLY A 204 24.50 31.96 -22.33
C GLY A 204 23.93 31.31 -21.05
N ARG A 205 22.99 30.37 -21.14
CA ARG A 205 22.49 29.58 -19.99
C ARG A 205 23.04 28.16 -20.00
N ARG A 206 23.10 27.55 -18.81
CA ARG A 206 23.55 26.15 -18.63
C ARG A 206 22.40 25.13 -18.52
N VAL A 207 21.17 25.60 -18.37
CA VAL A 207 19.98 24.76 -18.15
C VAL A 207 18.79 25.30 -18.94
N SER A 208 17.89 24.43 -19.35
CA SER A 208 16.66 24.80 -20.06
C SER A 208 15.62 25.42 -19.12
N GLU A 209 14.59 26.06 -19.68
CA GLU A 209 13.49 26.60 -18.88
C GLU A 209 12.72 25.49 -18.14
N LEU A 210 12.55 24.31 -18.75
CA LEU A 210 11.96 23.16 -18.06
C LEU A 210 12.77 22.75 -16.84
N GLU A 211 14.09 22.68 -16.96
CA GLU A 211 14.98 22.31 -15.85
C GLU A 211 14.97 23.39 -14.76
N ARG A 212 14.85 24.68 -15.13
CA ARG A 212 14.63 25.77 -14.17
C ARG A 212 13.31 25.62 -13.41
N LEU A 213 12.22 25.29 -14.11
CA LEU A 213 10.89 25.10 -13.52
C LEU A 213 10.78 23.82 -12.68
N ARG A 214 11.51 22.76 -13.06
CA ARG A 214 11.56 21.48 -12.35
C ARG A 214 12.33 21.59 -11.04
N ARG A 215 13.36 22.44 -11.00
CA ARG A 215 14.04 22.77 -9.75
C ARG A 215 13.06 23.55 -8.88
N SER A 216 12.85 23.06 -7.66
CA SER A 216 12.15 23.84 -6.64
C SER A 216 12.74 25.25 -6.58
N PRO A 217 11.97 26.30 -6.23
CA PRO A 217 12.49 27.63 -5.96
C PRO A 217 13.43 27.59 -4.73
N MET A 218 14.61 27.00 -4.89
CA MET A 218 15.66 26.97 -3.89
C MET A 218 16.34 28.32 -3.96
N GLY A 219 15.72 29.29 -3.30
CA GLY A 219 16.37 30.56 -2.97
C GLY A 219 15.59 31.79 -3.38
N VAL A 220 14.43 32.05 -2.78
CA VAL A 220 14.01 33.44 -2.53
C VAL A 220 13.23 33.50 -1.21
N SER A 221 13.77 34.30 -0.29
CA SER A 221 13.11 35.02 0.82
C SER A 221 12.61 34.23 2.05
N GLY A 222 13.21 34.58 3.18
CA GLY A 222 12.92 34.10 4.54
C GLY A 222 14.18 34.12 5.40
N SER A 223 15.35 33.96 4.77
CA SER A 223 16.65 34.07 5.42
C SER A 223 17.02 35.52 5.73
N ALA A 224 16.87 36.45 4.77
CA ALA A 224 17.24 37.84 4.98
C ALA A 224 16.43 38.51 6.10
N ASP A 225 15.11 38.35 6.11
CA ASP A 225 14.24 38.97 7.12
C ASP A 225 14.42 38.37 8.52
N ARG A 226 14.61 37.05 8.62
CA ARG A 226 14.90 36.39 9.91
C ARG A 226 16.32 36.66 10.41
N LEU A 227 17.28 36.80 9.50
CA LEU A 227 18.65 37.18 9.85
C LEU A 227 18.68 38.63 10.35
N ALA A 228 18.01 39.54 9.66
CA ALA A 228 17.85 40.93 10.10
C ALA A 228 17.10 41.02 11.45
N PHE A 229 16.04 40.22 11.65
CA PHE A 229 15.34 40.13 12.93
C PHE A 229 16.25 39.59 14.05
N SER A 230 16.98 38.50 13.77
CA SER A 230 17.87 37.86 14.75
C SER A 230 19.10 38.72 15.08
N GLU A 231 19.66 39.43 14.10
CA GLU A 231 20.71 40.41 14.30
C GLU A 231 20.20 41.59 15.14
N ARG A 232 19.00 42.10 14.86
CA ARG A 232 18.40 43.17 15.67
C ARG A 232 18.23 42.75 17.14
N ILE A 233 17.64 41.58 17.40
CA ILE A 233 17.45 41.06 18.76
C ILE A 233 18.79 40.77 19.45
N ARG A 234 19.80 40.29 18.70
CA ARG A 234 21.15 40.10 19.23
C ARG A 234 21.79 41.44 19.61
N MET A 235 21.66 42.47 18.78
CA MET A 235 22.21 43.81 19.07
C MET A 235 21.52 44.47 20.27
N GLU A 236 20.20 44.27 20.41
CA GLU A 236 19.44 44.71 21.58
C GLU A 236 19.90 43.99 22.86
N ALA A 237 20.15 42.68 22.79
CA ALA A 237 20.77 41.93 23.89
C ALA A 237 22.18 42.44 24.24
N VAL A 238 22.99 42.80 23.23
CA VAL A 238 24.33 43.38 23.45
C VAL A 238 24.24 44.72 24.17
N ALA A 239 23.28 45.58 23.81
CA ALA A 239 23.02 46.83 24.51
C ALA A 239 22.53 46.61 25.95
N MET A 240 21.72 45.57 26.18
CA MET A 240 21.29 45.21 27.55
C MET A 240 22.44 44.63 28.38
N PHE A 241 23.45 44.00 27.78
CA PHE A 241 24.62 43.52 28.54
C PHE A 241 25.43 44.65 29.17
N THR A 242 25.50 45.83 28.54
CA THR A 242 26.24 46.99 29.07
C THR A 242 25.49 47.68 30.22
N ALA A 243 24.18 47.46 30.34
CA ALA A 243 23.35 48.00 31.42
C ALA A 243 23.38 47.17 32.73
N GLY A 244 24.05 46.01 32.73
CA GLY A 244 24.22 45.16 33.92
C GLY A 244 23.17 44.06 34.27
N PRO A 245 22.01 43.87 33.60
CA PRO A 245 21.09 42.79 33.96
C PRO A 245 21.66 41.37 33.73
N GLY A 246 21.09 40.42 34.48
CA GLY A 246 21.41 38.99 34.38
C GLY A 246 20.90 38.36 33.08
N SER A 247 21.50 37.26 32.64
CA SER A 247 21.11 36.60 31.37
C SER A 247 19.68 36.07 31.37
N THR A 248 19.10 35.82 32.54
CA THR A 248 17.70 35.41 32.74
C THR A 248 16.72 36.53 32.48
N ASP A 249 17.04 37.75 32.89
CA ASP A 249 16.14 38.91 32.74
C ASP A 249 16.09 39.36 31.29
N ILE A 250 17.26 39.42 30.63
CA ILE A 250 17.40 39.72 29.20
C ILE A 250 16.66 38.68 28.34
N ALA A 251 16.74 37.40 28.71
CA ALA A 251 16.02 36.34 28.01
C ALA A 251 14.50 36.48 28.10
N LYS A 252 14.00 36.85 29.29
CA LYS A 252 12.57 37.08 29.52
C LYS A 252 12.06 38.28 28.74
N GLU A 253 12.83 39.37 28.70
CA GLU A 253 12.49 40.61 28.02
C GLU A 253 12.47 40.45 26.50
N LEU A 254 13.52 39.86 25.93
CA LEU A 254 13.64 39.61 24.49
C LEU A 254 12.86 38.38 24.01
N ARG A 255 12.20 37.66 24.93
CA ARG A 255 11.46 36.41 24.67
C ARG A 255 12.31 35.35 23.95
N VAL A 256 13.58 35.24 24.34
CA VAL A 256 14.53 34.25 23.82
C VAL A 256 14.97 33.31 24.94
N SER A 257 15.66 32.22 24.61
CA SER A 257 16.17 31.32 25.64
C SER A 257 17.37 31.93 26.38
N VAL A 258 17.47 31.65 27.68
CA VAL A 258 18.63 32.03 28.52
C VAL A 258 19.95 31.53 27.91
N GLN A 259 19.91 30.35 27.28
CA GLN A 259 21.07 29.75 26.62
C GLN A 259 21.54 30.54 25.38
N SER A 260 20.63 31.19 24.64
CA SER A 260 20.99 32.07 23.52
C SER A 260 21.65 33.34 24.02
N VAL A 261 21.12 33.94 25.08
CA VAL A 261 21.70 35.14 25.74
C VAL A 261 23.07 34.84 26.32
N GLN A 262 23.24 33.70 27.01
CA GLN A 262 24.54 33.24 27.48
C GLN A 262 25.52 32.99 26.32
N ARG A 263 25.07 32.36 25.22
CA ARG A 263 25.91 32.18 24.02
C ARG A 263 26.35 33.50 23.40
N TRP A 264 25.47 34.50 23.32
CA TRP A 264 25.84 35.84 22.83
C TRP A 264 26.81 36.54 23.77
N ARG A 265 26.61 36.42 25.09
CA ARG A 265 27.50 36.96 26.12
C ARG A 265 28.89 36.31 26.09
N SER A 266 28.95 34.99 25.92
CA SER A 266 30.22 34.26 25.75
C SER A 266 30.90 34.54 24.41
N GLY A 267 30.12 34.74 23.34
CA GLY A 267 30.63 35.08 22.01
C GLY A 267 31.13 36.53 21.87
N LEU A 268 30.79 37.42 22.79
CA LEU A 268 31.43 38.74 22.94
C LEU A 268 32.80 38.65 23.63
N ALA A 269 33.08 37.54 24.33
CA ALA A 269 34.32 37.31 25.07
C ALA A 269 35.35 36.46 24.29
N GLY A 270 35.06 35.99 23.06
CA GLY A 270 35.98 35.15 22.29
C GLY A 270 35.68 35.08 20.77
N ASP A 271 36.76 35.07 19.99
CA ASP A 271 36.81 35.18 18.52
C ASP A 271 36.45 33.87 17.77
N ARG A 272 35.87 34.01 16.56
CA ARG A 272 35.64 33.05 15.43
C ARG A 272 34.30 32.31 15.17
N PRO A 273 34.01 32.02 13.86
CA PRO A 273 32.67 31.95 13.27
C PRO A 273 32.07 30.54 13.15
N GLY A 274 30.75 30.52 13.07
CA GLY A 274 29.92 29.31 13.13
C GLY A 274 29.97 28.39 11.92
N ARG A 275 29.74 27.10 12.18
CA ARG A 275 29.29 26.10 11.22
C ARG A 275 28.19 25.24 11.80
N GLY A 276 27.30 24.80 10.91
CA GLY A 276 26.65 23.49 11.01
C GLY A 276 25.19 23.55 11.45
N ALA A 277 24.29 23.49 10.48
CA ALA A 277 22.92 23.06 10.72
C ALA A 277 22.88 21.52 10.87
N VAL A 278 22.11 21.01 11.83
CA VAL A 278 21.33 19.77 11.65
C VAL A 278 19.90 20.06 12.16
N PRO A 279 18.85 19.80 11.37
CA PRO A 279 17.47 20.14 11.74
C PRO A 279 16.79 19.03 12.54
N GLN A 280 15.74 19.39 13.28
CA GLN A 280 14.68 18.46 13.63
C GLN A 280 13.29 19.00 13.27
N PRO A 281 12.34 18.10 12.98
CA PRO A 281 11.23 18.32 12.06
C PRO A 281 9.95 18.71 12.80
N VAL A 282 9.05 19.43 12.14
CA VAL A 282 7.65 19.45 12.59
C VAL A 282 6.68 19.35 11.41
N SER A 283 5.73 18.46 11.67
CA SER A 283 4.56 17.92 10.98
C SER A 283 3.84 18.77 9.94
N VAL A 284 3.44 18.07 8.88
CA VAL A 284 2.39 18.48 7.94
C VAL A 284 1.04 18.23 8.61
N GLU A 285 0.25 19.28 8.84
CA GLU A 285 -1.17 19.14 9.21
C GLU A 285 -1.96 18.61 8.01
N LEU A 286 -2.73 17.55 8.25
CA LEU A 286 -3.66 17.01 7.28
C LEU A 286 -4.89 17.90 7.16
N SER A 287 -5.23 18.32 5.95
CA SER A 287 -6.41 19.15 5.68
C SER A 287 -7.71 18.34 5.81
N GLU A 288 -8.80 19.00 6.21
CA GLU A 288 -10.15 18.40 6.28
C GLU A 288 -10.60 17.74 4.96
N THR A 289 -10.09 18.24 3.84
CA THR A 289 -10.33 17.68 2.50
C THR A 289 -9.76 16.27 2.33
N LEU A 290 -8.66 15.94 3.02
CA LEU A 290 -8.09 14.59 2.96
C LEU A 290 -8.90 13.60 3.81
N PHE A 291 -9.50 14.07 4.91
CA PHE A 291 -10.39 13.26 5.75
C PHE A 291 -11.70 12.92 5.03
N ALA A 292 -12.28 13.89 4.32
CA ALA A 292 -13.48 13.65 3.51
C ALA A 292 -13.26 12.57 2.42
N ALA A 293 -12.09 12.57 1.78
CA ALA A 293 -11.73 11.55 0.79
C ALA A 293 -11.60 10.14 1.40
N LEU A 294 -11.12 10.04 2.65
CA LEU A 294 -11.01 8.76 3.36
C LEU A 294 -12.38 8.21 3.79
N ASP A 295 -13.31 9.08 4.20
CA ASP A 295 -14.67 8.67 4.55
C ASP A 295 -15.51 8.31 3.32
N GLU A 296 -15.28 8.97 2.18
CA GLU A 296 -15.92 8.62 0.90
C GLU A 296 -15.47 7.24 0.39
N GLU A 297 -14.18 6.91 0.51
CA GLU A 297 -13.67 5.57 0.20
C GLU A 297 -14.23 4.50 1.15
N ARG A 298 -14.41 4.84 2.43
CA ARG A 298 -15.05 3.95 3.42
C ARG A 298 -16.52 3.69 3.10
N ALA A 299 -17.23 4.67 2.52
CA ALA A 299 -18.64 4.57 2.18
C ALA A 299 -18.94 3.68 0.96
N LYS A 300 -17.93 3.36 0.13
CA LYS A 300 -18.08 2.51 -1.08
C LYS A 300 -18.26 1.01 -0.80
N GLY A 301 -18.12 0.59 0.46
CA GLY A 301 -18.47 -0.75 0.91
C GLY A 301 -17.44 -1.84 0.56
N PHE A 302 -17.15 -2.67 1.56
CA PHE A 302 -16.29 -3.86 1.56
C PHE A 302 -14.78 -3.62 1.55
N ALA A 303 -14.22 -3.62 2.77
CA ALA A 303 -12.80 -3.73 3.05
C ALA A 303 -12.55 -5.09 3.71
N PRO A 304 -12.13 -6.14 2.97
CA PRO A 304 -11.61 -7.35 3.58
C PRO A 304 -10.41 -7.01 4.48
N SER A 305 -10.05 -7.88 5.43
CA SER A 305 -8.96 -7.65 6.39
C SER A 305 -7.59 -7.28 5.79
N TRP A 306 -7.38 -7.48 4.48
CA TRP A 306 -6.20 -7.01 3.75
C TRP A 306 -6.22 -5.50 3.40
N THR A 307 -7.37 -4.82 3.46
CA THR A 307 -7.52 -3.39 3.13
C THR A 307 -6.91 -2.45 4.17
N ILE A 308 -6.77 -2.88 5.44
CA ILE A 308 -6.07 -2.08 6.47
C ILE A 308 -4.57 -1.98 6.16
N ARG A 309 -4.01 -2.93 5.41
CA ARG A 309 -2.63 -2.87 4.89
C ARG A 309 -2.53 -2.03 3.60
N TYR A 310 -3.64 -1.75 2.91
CA TYR A 310 -3.69 -0.99 1.64
C TYR A 310 -3.64 0.54 1.80
N LEU A 311 -4.02 1.09 2.97
CA LEU A 311 -3.85 2.53 3.24
C LEU A 311 -2.38 2.98 3.22
N HIS A 312 -1.43 2.04 3.26
CA HIS A 312 0.01 2.32 3.17
C HIS A 312 0.54 2.52 1.75
N HIS A 313 -0.20 2.10 0.71
CA HIS A 313 0.30 2.13 -0.67
C HIS A 313 -0.19 3.36 -1.45
N ASP A 314 -1.40 3.86 -1.16
CA ASP A 314 -2.02 4.95 -1.93
C ASP A 314 -1.77 6.36 -1.36
N PHE A 315 -1.13 6.48 -0.18
CA PHE A 315 -0.72 7.77 0.42
C PHE A 315 0.80 7.84 0.67
N PRO A 316 1.62 8.18 -0.34
CA PRO A 316 3.08 8.26 -0.18
C PRO A 316 3.55 9.46 0.68
N ILE A 317 2.64 10.31 1.14
CA ILE A 317 2.97 11.48 1.99
C ILE A 317 3.37 11.03 3.42
N PHE A 318 2.96 9.82 3.85
CA PHE A 318 3.24 9.29 5.18
C PHE A 318 4.37 8.25 5.15
N GLY A 319 5.59 8.73 5.36
CA GLY A 319 6.80 7.89 5.40
C GLY A 319 6.73 6.74 6.41
N GLN A 320 7.34 5.60 6.03
CA GLN A 320 7.30 4.28 6.67
C GLN A 320 7.61 4.18 8.18
N ARG A 321 8.10 5.26 8.83
CA ARG A 321 8.62 5.20 10.20
C ARG A 321 7.66 5.71 11.29
N TYR A 322 6.48 6.21 10.91
CA TYR A 322 5.57 6.91 11.84
C TYR A 322 4.21 6.23 12.08
N ALA A 323 3.85 5.16 11.38
CA ALA A 323 2.45 4.71 11.34
C ALA A 323 1.90 3.99 12.58
N TYR A 324 2.75 3.35 13.41
CA TYR A 324 2.23 2.56 14.53
C TYR A 324 2.01 3.36 15.83
N LYS A 325 2.86 4.36 16.10
CA LYS A 325 2.70 5.23 17.29
C LYS A 325 1.68 6.37 17.07
N TRP A 326 1.45 6.78 15.82
CA TRP A 326 0.56 7.90 15.49
C TRP A 326 -0.91 7.48 15.41
N SER A 327 -1.21 6.27 14.94
CA SER A 327 -2.58 5.72 14.90
C SER A 327 -3.19 5.56 16.30
N GLN A 328 -2.40 5.14 17.28
CA GLN A 328 -2.77 5.09 18.70
C GLN A 328 -2.89 6.49 19.33
N GLY A 329 -2.05 7.45 18.90
CA GLY A 329 -2.06 8.83 19.41
C GLY A 329 -3.24 9.68 18.93
N CYS A 330 -3.67 9.52 17.68
CA CYS A 330 -4.86 10.19 17.14
C CYS A 330 -6.16 9.69 17.79
N LEU A 331 -6.24 8.39 18.12
CA LEU A 331 -7.38 7.82 18.86
C LEU A 331 -7.48 8.36 20.30
N HIS A 332 -6.35 8.71 20.93
CA HIS A 332 -6.33 9.27 22.29
C HIS A 332 -6.55 10.81 22.31
N SER A 333 -6.12 11.52 21.26
CA SER A 333 -6.11 12.99 21.23
C SER A 333 -7.42 13.63 20.79
N PHE A 334 -8.38 12.86 20.25
CA PHE A 334 -9.70 13.36 19.82
C PHE A 334 -10.87 12.94 20.74
N GLY A 335 -10.59 12.56 21.99
CA GLY A 335 -11.59 12.60 23.06
C GLY A 335 -12.81 11.70 22.91
N ARG A 336 -12.67 10.49 22.32
CA ARG A 336 -13.66 9.42 22.49
C ARG A 336 -12.98 8.18 23.05
N SER A 337 -13.12 8.02 24.37
CA SER A 337 -12.77 6.81 25.10
C SER A 337 -13.47 5.59 24.49
N ALA A 338 -12.74 4.48 24.42
CA ALA A 338 -13.22 3.14 24.06
C ALA A 338 -14.18 2.53 25.11
N GLN A 339 -15.25 3.26 25.46
CA GLN A 339 -16.19 2.87 26.54
C GLN A 339 -17.65 2.74 26.05
N GLY A 340 -17.88 2.38 24.79
CA GLY A 340 -19.24 2.33 24.20
C GLY A 340 -19.57 1.07 23.39
N TYR A 341 -18.81 -0.01 23.53
CA TYR A 341 -19.08 -1.29 22.85
C TYR A 341 -19.12 -2.46 23.85
N ARG A 342 -19.93 -2.28 24.90
CA ARG A 342 -20.68 -3.37 25.52
C ARG A 342 -22.14 -2.92 25.51
N ASP A 343 -23.00 -3.80 25.01
CA ASP A 343 -24.46 -3.67 24.89
C ASP A 343 -24.96 -2.94 23.63
N GLN A 344 -24.93 -3.66 22.51
CA GLN A 344 -26.08 -3.86 21.61
C GLN A 344 -25.84 -5.06 20.69
#